data_AF-A0AAW2KWA4-F1
#
_entry.id   AF-A0AAW2KWA4-F1
#
_cell.length_a   1.000
_cell.length_b   1.000
_cell.length_c   1.000
_cell.angle_alpha   90.00
_cell.angle_beta   90.00
_cell.angle_gamma   90.00
#
_symmetry.space_group_name_H-M   'P 1'
#
loop_
_entity.id
_entity.type
_entity.pdbx_description
1 polymer ?
#
loop_
_entity_poly.entity_id
_entity_poly.type
_entity_poly.pdbx_seq_one_letter_code
_entity_poly.pdbx_strand_id
1 'polypeptide(L)'
;MLYFRSDATRGLSGGYHYDTRGMTKIVPKSPNFKVKFSLDIKKGGGPNGQFYLMDIGSCWKNNGKPCDGDVTTDVTRYSEMIINPSIKARCNPKHLRLCPPYHTFSNGTRVHRTDKRRFPYDAYHVYCSPGNGEHLEEPHNLCDAYSNPQPQEILQILPHPVWGEFGYPTKKGEGWIGDARSWELDVGRLSHTLYFYQDPGTKPLERHWPSINIGAEIYVSSNEVAEWIVSDFDILVPKS
;
A
#
# COMPACT_ATOMS: atom_id res chain seq x y z
N MET A 1 -7.99 2.58 13.46
CA MET A 1 -6.59 2.59 12.98
C MET A 1 -5.67 3.14 14.06
N LEU A 2 -4.57 2.47 14.36
CA LEU A 2 -3.54 2.85 15.32
C LEU A 2 -2.18 2.88 14.60
N TYR A 3 -1.87 4.01 13.96
CA TYR A 3 -0.67 4.16 13.13
C TYR A 3 0.29 5.17 13.74
N PHE A 4 1.58 4.89 13.57
CA PHE A 4 2.60 5.93 13.45
C PHE A 4 2.49 6.50 12.04
N ARG A 5 2.26 7.81 11.92
CA ARG A 5 2.15 8.51 10.63
C ARG A 5 3.29 9.51 10.49
N SER A 6 4.14 9.31 9.48
CA SER A 6 5.23 10.23 9.18
C SER A 6 4.87 11.23 8.07
N ASP A 7 3.58 11.51 7.87
CA ASP A 7 3.04 12.33 6.77
C ASP A 7 3.88 13.59 6.47
N ALA A 8 3.82 14.07 5.23
CA ALA A 8 4.58 15.23 4.76
C ALA A 8 4.02 16.57 5.25
N THR A 9 4.84 17.60 5.05
CA THR A 9 4.80 18.90 5.72
C THR A 9 3.44 19.60 5.76
N ARG A 10 2.70 19.62 4.64
CA ARG A 10 1.43 20.33 4.42
C ARG A 10 0.65 19.69 3.28
N GLY A 11 -0.68 19.82 3.30
CA GLY A 11 -1.58 19.36 2.24
C GLY A 11 -2.60 18.33 2.71
N LEU A 12 -3.42 17.86 1.77
CA LEU A 12 -4.45 16.86 1.98
C LEU A 12 -3.79 15.52 2.36
N SER A 13 -4.13 14.96 3.52
CA SER A 13 -3.73 13.59 3.90
C SER A 13 -4.80 12.63 3.41
N GLY A 14 -4.46 11.60 2.64
CA GLY A 14 -5.33 10.44 2.37
C GLY A 14 -6.77 10.76 1.93
N GLY A 15 -6.98 11.79 1.11
CA GLY A 15 -8.31 12.18 0.61
C GLY A 15 -9.16 13.02 1.56
N TYR A 16 -8.62 13.37 2.74
CA TYR A 16 -9.28 14.28 3.66
C TYR A 16 -9.07 15.74 3.21
N HIS A 17 -10.15 16.51 3.16
CA HIS A 17 -10.19 17.91 2.68
C HIS A 17 -9.56 18.94 3.65
N TYR A 18 -8.87 18.51 4.71
CA TYR A 18 -8.23 19.39 5.68
C TYR A 18 -6.70 19.36 5.55
N ASP A 19 -6.07 20.52 5.75
CA ASP A 19 -4.61 20.66 5.73
C ASP A 19 -4.01 19.92 6.93
N THR A 20 -3.18 18.92 6.65
CA THR A 20 -2.47 18.17 7.67
C THR A 20 -1.02 18.61 7.74
N ARG A 21 -0.43 18.54 8.94
CA ARG A 21 1.01 18.74 9.12
C ARG A 21 1.59 17.47 9.70
N GLY A 22 2.48 16.82 8.98
CA GLY A 22 3.20 15.67 9.50
C GLY A 22 4.68 15.96 9.78
N MET A 23 5.41 14.89 10.07
CA MET A 23 6.78 14.96 10.59
C MET A 23 7.83 15.11 9.49
N THR A 24 7.54 14.67 8.27
CA THR A 24 8.52 14.68 7.18
C THR A 24 8.58 16.03 6.49
N LYS A 25 9.81 16.46 6.14
CA LYS A 25 10.06 17.75 5.47
C LYS A 25 10.03 17.68 3.94
N ILE A 26 10.11 16.47 3.40
CA ILE A 26 10.25 16.18 1.98
C ILE A 26 9.20 15.13 1.62
N VAL A 27 8.51 15.30 0.48
CA VAL A 27 7.64 14.26 -0.08
C VAL A 27 8.51 13.31 -0.92
N PRO A 28 8.73 12.06 -0.48
CA PRO A 28 9.52 11.11 -1.25
C PRO A 28 8.83 10.75 -2.57
N LYS A 29 9.65 10.43 -3.57
CA LYS A 29 9.21 10.12 -4.93
C LYS A 29 9.72 8.76 -5.35
N SER A 30 8.86 7.90 -5.86
CA SER A 30 9.29 6.63 -6.47
C SER A 30 10.10 6.88 -7.74
N PRO A 31 11.10 6.03 -8.05
CA PRO A 31 11.54 4.85 -7.29
C PRO A 31 12.57 5.16 -6.18
N ASN A 32 12.85 6.43 -5.89
CA ASN A 32 14.10 6.86 -5.26
C ASN A 32 13.95 7.15 -3.77
N PHE A 33 13.51 6.17 -2.97
CA PHE A 33 13.59 6.28 -1.51
C PHE A 33 13.51 4.91 -0.84
N LYS A 34 14.10 4.83 0.35
CA LYS A 34 13.97 3.69 1.26
C LYS A 34 13.42 4.13 2.59
N VAL A 35 12.89 3.18 3.36
CA VAL A 35 12.46 3.41 4.74
C VAL A 35 13.15 2.40 5.63
N LYS A 36 13.84 2.89 6.67
CA LYS A 36 14.55 2.09 7.66
C LYS A 36 13.89 2.27 9.02
N PHE A 37 13.71 1.20 9.78
CA PHE A 37 13.11 1.23 11.11
C PHE A 37 13.31 -0.09 11.85
N SER A 38 13.16 -0.09 13.17
CA SER A 38 13.03 -1.29 13.98
C SER A 38 11.59 -1.44 14.44
N LEU A 39 11.04 -2.65 14.37
CA LEU A 39 9.65 -2.95 14.74
C LEU A 39 9.58 -4.18 15.65
N ASP A 40 8.82 -4.04 16.73
CA ASP A 40 8.54 -5.10 17.70
C ASP A 40 7.04 -5.09 18.04
N ILE A 41 6.31 -6.07 17.54
CA ILE A 41 4.87 -6.21 17.76
C ILE A 41 4.63 -7.09 18.98
N LYS A 42 4.06 -6.51 20.03
CA LYS A 42 3.70 -7.22 21.28
C LYS A 42 2.31 -7.85 21.19
N LYS A 43 1.35 -7.12 20.61
CA LYS A 43 -0.04 -7.56 20.42
C LYS A 43 -0.56 -7.06 19.08
N GLY A 44 -1.20 -7.94 18.32
CA GLY A 44 -1.56 -7.72 16.92
C GLY A 44 -2.96 -7.16 16.66
N GLY A 45 -3.75 -6.84 17.70
CA GLY A 45 -5.11 -6.32 17.51
C GLY A 45 -6.11 -7.36 17.02
N GLY A 46 -5.92 -8.63 17.40
CA GLY A 46 -6.84 -9.74 17.11
C GLY A 46 -6.51 -10.55 15.86
N PRO A 47 -7.22 -11.68 15.65
CA PRO A 47 -6.97 -12.58 14.53
C PRO A 47 -7.34 -11.98 13.16
N ASN A 48 -8.30 -11.05 13.15
CA ASN A 48 -8.76 -10.36 11.94
C ASN A 48 -8.09 -9.00 11.75
N GLY A 49 -7.36 -8.50 12.76
CA GLY A 49 -6.64 -7.23 12.66
C GLY A 49 -5.60 -7.29 11.54
N GLN A 50 -5.48 -6.21 10.80
CA GLN A 50 -4.39 -6.04 9.84
C GLN A 50 -3.29 -5.24 10.51
N PHE A 51 -2.04 -5.59 10.26
CA PHE A 51 -0.91 -4.77 10.67
C PHE A 51 -0.11 -4.46 9.43
N TYR A 52 0.00 -3.18 9.12
CA TYR A 52 0.73 -2.68 8.00
C TYR A 52 2.19 -2.49 8.41
N LEU A 53 3.06 -3.33 7.86
CA LEU A 53 4.51 -3.10 7.95
C LEU A 53 4.89 -1.81 7.22
N MET A 54 4.17 -1.52 6.15
CA MET A 54 4.24 -0.28 5.40
C MET A 54 2.89 -0.02 4.76
N ASP A 55 2.32 1.15 5.04
CA ASP A 55 1.16 1.72 4.38
C ASP A 55 1.59 3.07 3.82
N ILE A 56 1.61 3.22 2.50
CA ILE A 56 1.89 4.49 1.84
C ILE A 56 0.65 4.99 1.12
N GLY A 57 0.39 6.29 1.29
CA GLY A 57 -0.78 6.97 0.75
C GLY A 57 -0.39 8.14 -0.15
N SER A 58 -1.16 8.34 -1.22
CA SER A 58 -1.01 9.46 -2.16
C SER A 58 -2.32 9.79 -2.86
N CYS A 59 -2.33 10.83 -3.69
CA CYS A 59 -3.48 11.24 -4.48
C CYS A 59 -3.07 11.68 -5.88
N TRP A 60 -3.77 11.16 -6.89
CA TRP A 60 -3.74 11.66 -8.27
C TRP A 60 -5.04 11.36 -9.01
N LYS A 61 -5.31 12.02 -10.13
CA LYS A 61 -6.48 11.73 -10.96
C LYS A 61 -6.20 10.56 -11.90
N ASN A 62 -7.24 9.87 -12.40
CA ASN A 62 -7.04 8.76 -13.35
C ASN A 62 -6.30 9.16 -14.63
N ASN A 63 -6.35 10.43 -15.01
CA ASN A 63 -5.58 10.97 -16.13
C ASN A 63 -4.11 11.31 -15.82
N GLY A 64 -3.63 11.05 -14.59
CA GLY A 64 -2.26 11.33 -14.15
C GLY A 64 -1.99 12.76 -13.70
N LYS A 65 -3.01 13.64 -13.65
CA LYS A 65 -2.85 14.97 -13.05
C LYS A 65 -2.80 14.89 -11.52
N PRO A 66 -2.13 15.84 -10.86
CA PRO A 66 -2.22 15.99 -9.40
C PRO A 66 -3.67 16.17 -8.95
N CYS A 67 -3.96 15.73 -7.73
CA CYS A 67 -5.23 16.06 -7.08
C CYS A 67 -5.33 17.56 -6.76
N ASP A 68 -6.54 18.10 -6.81
CA ASP A 68 -6.83 19.52 -6.61
C ASP A 68 -7.96 19.78 -5.60
N GLY A 69 -8.47 18.73 -4.96
CA GLY A 69 -9.57 18.78 -3.99
C GLY A 69 -10.93 18.44 -4.61
N ASP A 70 -11.02 18.17 -5.91
CA ASP A 70 -12.25 17.74 -6.56
C ASP A 70 -12.58 16.28 -6.21
N VAL A 71 -13.56 16.10 -5.32
CA VAL A 71 -14.01 14.80 -4.82
C VAL A 71 -14.55 13.85 -5.89
N THR A 72 -14.84 14.33 -7.10
CA THR A 72 -15.34 13.50 -8.21
C THR A 72 -14.21 12.92 -9.06
N THR A 73 -13.09 13.64 -9.20
CA THR A 73 -11.99 13.26 -10.10
C THR A 73 -10.70 12.89 -9.37
N ASP A 74 -10.51 13.38 -8.15
CA ASP A 74 -9.41 12.96 -7.27
C ASP A 74 -9.57 11.51 -6.88
N VAL A 75 -8.44 10.79 -6.83
CA VAL A 75 -8.42 9.40 -6.39
C VAL A 75 -7.30 9.22 -5.38
N THR A 76 -7.68 8.83 -4.17
CA THR A 76 -6.73 8.51 -3.10
C THR A 76 -6.24 7.07 -3.27
N ARG A 77 -4.94 6.85 -3.11
CA ARG A 77 -4.33 5.55 -3.40
C ARG A 77 -3.44 5.06 -2.29
N TYR A 78 -3.55 3.77 -2.02
CA TYR A 78 -2.85 3.09 -0.94
C TYR A 78 -2.09 1.86 -1.44
N SER A 79 -0.86 1.71 -0.96
CA SER A 79 -0.07 0.49 -1.07
C SER A 79 0.25 -0.02 0.33
N GLU A 80 -0.23 -1.21 0.65
CA GLU A 80 -0.30 -1.70 2.03
C GLU A 80 0.28 -3.12 2.14
N MET A 81 1.33 -3.31 2.95
CA MET A 81 1.90 -4.63 3.25
C MET A 81 1.35 -5.15 4.58
N ILE A 82 0.50 -6.17 4.54
CA ILE A 82 -0.08 -6.79 5.74
C ILE A 82 0.82 -7.94 6.23
N ILE A 83 1.29 -7.88 7.47
CA ILE A 83 2.19 -8.91 8.05
C ILE A 83 1.55 -9.85 9.08
N ASN A 84 0.27 -9.66 9.42
CA ASN A 84 -0.44 -10.63 10.25
C ASN A 84 -0.56 -11.98 9.50
N PRO A 85 0.07 -13.07 9.99
CA PRO A 85 0.12 -14.37 9.30
C PRO A 85 -1.25 -15.04 9.16
N SER A 86 -2.24 -14.64 9.96
CA SER A 86 -3.61 -15.14 9.89
C SER A 86 -4.34 -14.69 8.63
N ILE A 87 -3.87 -13.60 8.00
CA ILE A 87 -4.47 -13.05 6.79
C ILE A 87 -4.06 -13.91 5.58
N LYS A 88 -5.07 -14.23 4.77
CA LYS A 88 -4.94 -15.10 3.58
C LYS A 88 -5.18 -14.29 2.32
N ALA A 89 -4.50 -14.65 1.23
CA ALA A 89 -4.76 -14.07 -0.08
C ALA A 89 -6.23 -14.27 -0.47
N ARG A 90 -6.92 -13.18 -0.86
CA ARG A 90 -8.24 -13.25 -1.49
C ARG A 90 -8.11 -13.20 -3.01
N CYS A 91 -7.07 -12.56 -3.53
CA CYS A 91 -6.62 -12.75 -4.90
C CYS A 91 -6.24 -14.22 -5.13
N ASN A 92 -6.88 -14.87 -6.10
CA ASN A 92 -6.59 -16.25 -6.50
C ASN A 92 -7.15 -16.54 -7.92
N PRO A 93 -6.77 -17.67 -8.56
CA PRO A 93 -7.23 -18.00 -9.91
C PRO A 93 -8.76 -18.10 -10.11
N LYS A 94 -9.53 -18.24 -9.02
CA LYS A 94 -11.01 -18.29 -9.05
C LYS A 94 -11.65 -16.94 -8.75
N HIS A 95 -10.89 -15.96 -8.25
CA HIS A 95 -11.37 -14.64 -7.83
C HIS A 95 -10.48 -13.53 -8.42
N LEU A 96 -10.33 -13.53 -9.75
CA LEU A 96 -9.48 -12.58 -10.48
C LEU A 96 -9.85 -11.12 -10.24
N ARG A 97 -11.12 -10.84 -9.92
CA ARG A 97 -11.61 -9.49 -9.58
C ARG A 97 -10.88 -8.84 -8.39
N LEU A 98 -10.31 -9.66 -7.50
CA LEU A 98 -9.57 -9.22 -6.32
C LEU A 98 -8.05 -9.15 -6.58
N CYS A 99 -7.61 -9.42 -7.80
CA CYS A 99 -6.21 -9.37 -8.21
C CYS A 99 -5.95 -8.14 -9.08
N PRO A 100 -4.79 -7.48 -8.93
CA PRO A 100 -4.41 -6.45 -9.88
C PRO A 100 -4.27 -7.06 -11.28
N PRO A 101 -4.63 -6.34 -12.36
CA PRO A 101 -4.52 -6.85 -13.74
C PRO A 101 -3.11 -7.37 -14.09
N TYR A 102 -2.07 -6.72 -13.57
CA TYR A 102 -0.68 -7.10 -13.83
C TYR A 102 0.15 -7.15 -12.55
N HIS A 103 1.06 -8.11 -12.51
CA HIS A 103 2.23 -8.09 -11.66
C HIS A 103 3.44 -7.66 -12.50
N THR A 104 4.29 -6.79 -11.96
CA THR A 104 5.55 -6.38 -12.57
C THR A 104 6.70 -6.85 -11.68
N PHE A 105 7.52 -7.78 -12.19
CA PHE A 105 8.75 -8.21 -11.53
C PHE A 105 9.80 -7.08 -11.57
N SER A 106 10.79 -7.09 -10.69
CA SER A 106 11.85 -6.05 -10.67
C SER A 106 12.62 -5.89 -11.96
N ASN A 107 12.74 -6.95 -12.75
CA ASN A 107 13.38 -6.92 -14.06
C ASN A 107 12.49 -6.27 -15.14
N GLY A 108 11.33 -5.73 -14.75
CA GLY A 108 10.36 -5.08 -15.63
C GLY A 108 9.41 -6.05 -16.34
N THR A 109 9.58 -7.37 -16.17
CA THR A 109 8.68 -8.35 -16.79
C THR A 109 7.28 -8.20 -16.22
N ARG A 110 6.30 -7.98 -17.09
CA ARG A 110 4.88 -7.92 -16.71
C ARG A 110 4.18 -9.23 -17.01
N VAL A 111 3.39 -9.69 -16.04
CA VAL A 111 2.57 -10.89 -16.15
C VAL A 111 1.13 -10.53 -15.82
N HIS A 112 0.23 -10.90 -16.73
CA HIS A 112 -1.20 -10.68 -16.57
C HIS A 112 -1.82 -11.67 -15.58
N ARG A 113 -2.84 -11.26 -14.82
CA ARG A 113 -3.54 -12.07 -13.81
C ARG A 113 -4.23 -13.33 -14.34
N THR A 114 -4.36 -13.49 -15.65
CA THR A 114 -4.88 -14.74 -16.26
C THR A 114 -3.78 -15.79 -16.51
N ASP A 115 -2.50 -15.42 -16.42
CA ASP A 115 -1.40 -16.38 -16.49
C ASP A 115 -1.24 -17.10 -15.15
N LYS A 116 -1.97 -18.20 -15.02
CA LYS A 116 -2.03 -18.99 -13.78
C LYS A 116 -0.70 -19.58 -13.35
N ARG A 117 0.28 -19.67 -14.26
CA ARG A 117 1.59 -20.28 -13.99
C ARG A 117 2.56 -19.28 -13.41
N ARG A 118 2.51 -18.02 -13.87
CA ARG A 118 3.51 -16.99 -13.53
C ARG A 118 3.00 -15.91 -12.59
N PHE A 119 1.69 -15.67 -12.53
CA PHE A 119 1.15 -14.62 -11.68
C PHE A 119 1.22 -15.03 -10.19
N PRO A 120 1.83 -14.23 -9.30
CA PRO A 120 2.02 -14.59 -7.91
C PRO A 120 0.77 -14.25 -7.07
N TYR A 121 -0.31 -15.02 -7.23
CA TYR A 121 -1.60 -14.74 -6.55
C TYR A 121 -1.46 -14.58 -5.03
N ASP A 122 -0.67 -15.45 -4.39
CA ASP A 122 -0.49 -15.46 -2.93
C ASP A 122 0.25 -14.23 -2.39
N ALA A 123 0.85 -13.43 -3.27
CA ALA A 123 1.50 -12.17 -2.92
C ALA A 123 0.52 -11.01 -2.69
N TYR A 124 -0.77 -11.19 -3.03
CA TYR A 124 -1.79 -10.17 -2.98
C TYR A 124 -2.94 -10.59 -2.05
N HIS A 125 -3.27 -9.73 -1.08
CA HIS A 125 -4.50 -9.91 -0.32
C HIS A 125 -5.70 -9.53 -1.18
N VAL A 126 -5.77 -8.27 -1.59
CA VAL A 126 -6.84 -7.71 -2.43
C VAL A 126 -6.31 -6.50 -3.21
N TYR A 127 -6.83 -6.35 -4.42
CA TYR A 127 -6.80 -5.12 -5.18
C TYR A 127 -8.24 -4.65 -5.36
N CYS A 128 -8.48 -3.36 -5.11
CA CYS A 128 -9.71 -2.70 -5.51
C CYS A 128 -9.39 -1.43 -6.32
N SER A 129 -10.16 -1.25 -7.38
CA SER A 129 -10.02 -0.19 -8.37
C SER A 129 -10.79 1.08 -7.95
N PRO A 130 -10.42 2.24 -8.50
CA PRO A 130 -11.15 3.47 -8.26
C PRO A 130 -12.57 3.43 -8.82
N GLY A 131 -13.52 3.93 -8.03
CA GLY A 131 -14.94 4.00 -8.38
C GLY A 131 -15.25 4.85 -9.62
N ASN A 132 -14.35 5.76 -10.00
CA ASN A 132 -14.46 6.65 -11.16
C ASN A 132 -13.55 6.22 -12.33
N GLY A 133 -13.07 4.96 -12.37
CA GLY A 133 -12.30 4.45 -13.49
C GLY A 133 -13.20 4.08 -14.68
N GLU A 134 -12.96 4.66 -15.87
CA GLU A 134 -13.80 4.45 -17.06
C GLU A 134 -13.36 3.24 -17.91
N HIS A 135 -12.12 2.78 -17.74
CA HIS A 135 -11.49 1.75 -18.57
C HIS A 135 -10.94 0.57 -17.75
N LEU A 136 -11.63 0.23 -16.66
CA LEU A 136 -11.25 -0.89 -15.80
C LEU A 136 -11.37 -2.22 -16.54
N GLU A 137 -10.36 -3.07 -16.38
CA GLU A 137 -10.36 -4.40 -16.99
C GLU A 137 -11.26 -5.36 -16.21
N GLU A 138 -12.25 -5.95 -16.90
CA GLU A 138 -13.09 -6.98 -16.31
C GLU A 138 -12.37 -8.34 -16.18
N PRO A 139 -12.60 -9.09 -15.08
CA PRO A 139 -13.45 -8.73 -13.94
C PRO A 139 -12.72 -7.79 -12.97
N HIS A 140 -13.41 -6.78 -12.44
CA HIS A 140 -12.83 -5.85 -11.44
C HIS A 140 -13.63 -5.80 -10.12
N ASN A 141 -13.03 -5.18 -9.11
CA ASN A 141 -13.64 -4.90 -7.82
C ASN A 141 -13.44 -3.42 -7.51
N LEU A 142 -14.50 -2.68 -7.26
CA LEU A 142 -14.39 -1.28 -6.84
C LEU A 142 -14.09 -1.21 -5.34
N CYS A 143 -13.30 -0.21 -4.94
CA CYS A 143 -13.14 0.09 -3.52
C CYS A 143 -14.47 0.60 -2.95
N ASP A 144 -14.69 0.35 -1.65
CA ASP A 144 -15.89 0.83 -0.96
C ASP A 144 -15.96 2.36 -0.99
N ALA A 145 -17.14 2.88 -1.34
CA ALA A 145 -17.38 4.33 -1.42
C ALA A 145 -17.79 4.94 -0.08
N TYR A 146 -18.07 4.12 0.94
CA TYR A 146 -18.53 4.61 2.24
C TYR A 146 -17.38 5.10 3.12
N SER A 147 -16.21 4.47 2.99
CA SER A 147 -15.06 4.70 3.87
C SER A 147 -14.32 6.02 3.62
N ASN A 148 -14.49 6.65 2.45
CA ASN A 148 -13.84 7.91 2.10
C ASN A 148 -14.74 8.75 1.17
N PRO A 149 -14.83 10.08 1.34
CA PRO A 149 -15.59 10.95 0.43
C PRO A 149 -15.09 10.95 -1.03
N GLN A 150 -13.85 10.55 -1.28
CA GLN A 150 -13.24 10.48 -2.62
C GLN A 150 -13.09 9.02 -3.08
N PRO A 151 -13.13 8.74 -4.41
CA PRO A 151 -12.76 7.44 -4.93
C PRO A 151 -11.39 6.97 -4.42
N GLN A 152 -11.29 5.68 -4.13
CA GLN A 152 -10.07 5.06 -3.60
C GLN A 152 -9.56 3.98 -4.55
N GLU A 153 -8.25 3.78 -4.57
CA GLU A 153 -7.61 2.58 -5.12
C GLU A 153 -6.71 1.97 -4.04
N ILE A 154 -6.91 0.71 -3.71
CA ILE A 154 -6.16 0.05 -2.64
C ILE A 154 -5.51 -1.21 -3.20
N LEU A 155 -4.21 -1.34 -2.95
CA LEU A 155 -3.44 -2.55 -3.24
C LEU A 155 -2.83 -3.09 -1.94
N GLN A 156 -3.43 -4.16 -1.43
CA GLN A 156 -2.95 -4.88 -0.25
C GLN A 156 -2.13 -6.09 -0.68
N ILE A 157 -0.86 -6.11 -0.26
CA ILE A 157 0.10 -7.18 -0.51
C ILE A 157 0.42 -7.97 0.76
N LEU A 158 0.92 -9.19 0.58
CA LEU A 158 1.27 -10.13 1.64
C LEU A 158 2.72 -10.58 1.52
N PRO A 159 3.35 -11.05 2.62
CA PRO A 159 4.67 -11.65 2.59
C PRO A 159 4.81 -12.71 1.51
N HIS A 160 5.77 -12.52 0.60
CA HIS A 160 5.97 -13.40 -0.55
C HIS A 160 7.38 -13.24 -1.13
N PRO A 161 8.02 -14.29 -1.68
CA PRO A 161 9.40 -14.21 -2.21
C PRO A 161 9.63 -13.14 -3.27
N VAL A 162 8.60 -12.80 -4.06
CA VAL A 162 8.68 -11.75 -5.10
C VAL A 162 8.95 -10.35 -4.53
N TRP A 163 8.79 -10.16 -3.22
CA TRP A 163 9.06 -8.89 -2.55
C TRP A 163 10.45 -8.82 -1.90
N GLY A 164 11.18 -9.95 -1.84
CA GLY A 164 12.42 -10.06 -1.07
C GLY A 164 13.53 -9.14 -1.54
N GLU A 165 13.61 -8.88 -2.84
CA GLU A 165 14.58 -7.95 -3.42
C GLU A 165 14.37 -6.48 -3.05
N PHE A 166 13.16 -6.15 -2.56
CA PHE A 166 12.82 -4.83 -2.02
C PHE A 166 13.01 -4.78 -0.50
N GLY A 167 13.53 -5.84 0.13
CA GLY A 167 13.73 -5.93 1.59
C GLY A 167 12.47 -6.32 2.38
N TYR A 168 11.35 -6.60 1.71
CA TYR A 168 10.09 -6.94 2.35
C TYR A 168 10.04 -8.42 2.81
N PRO A 169 9.13 -8.75 3.75
CA PRO A 169 8.90 -10.13 4.18
C PRO A 169 8.68 -11.09 3.01
N THR A 170 9.36 -12.23 3.06
CA THR A 170 9.25 -13.29 2.03
C THR A 170 8.34 -14.44 2.46
N LYS A 171 8.04 -14.53 3.76
CA LYS A 171 7.23 -15.61 4.36
C LYS A 171 6.29 -15.06 5.40
N LYS A 172 5.13 -15.72 5.57
CA LYS A 172 4.18 -15.38 6.62
C LYS A 172 4.82 -15.52 8.00
N GLY A 173 4.56 -14.54 8.87
CA GLY A 173 5.08 -14.51 10.24
C GLY A 173 6.40 -13.76 10.39
N GLU A 174 7.12 -13.47 9.31
CA GLU A 174 8.30 -12.61 9.35
C GLU A 174 7.91 -11.18 9.78
N GLY A 175 8.52 -10.70 10.86
CA GLY A 175 8.21 -9.39 11.47
C GLY A 175 6.97 -9.38 12.36
N TRP A 176 6.36 -10.54 12.61
CA TRP A 176 5.18 -10.64 13.45
C TRP A 176 5.54 -10.80 14.93
N ILE A 177 4.54 -11.07 15.77
CA ILE A 177 4.68 -11.26 17.21
C ILE A 177 5.75 -12.32 17.51
N GLY A 178 6.75 -11.94 18.33
CA GLY A 178 7.88 -12.80 18.68
C GLY A 178 9.07 -12.74 17.72
N ASP A 179 8.97 -11.97 16.63
CA ASP A 179 10.02 -11.76 15.62
C ASP A 179 10.27 -10.25 15.48
N ALA A 180 10.90 -9.64 16.48
CA ALA A 180 11.30 -8.23 16.44
C ALA A 180 12.48 -8.03 15.49
N ARG A 181 12.42 -7.03 14.61
CA ARG A 181 13.39 -6.88 13.51
C ARG A 181 13.64 -5.44 13.13
N SER A 182 14.83 -5.18 12.59
CA SER A 182 15.11 -3.99 11.82
C SER A 182 14.89 -4.25 10.33
N TRP A 183 14.24 -3.30 9.68
CA TRP A 183 13.89 -3.32 8.27
C TRP A 183 14.66 -2.23 7.53
N GLU A 184 15.08 -2.54 6.31
CA GLU A 184 15.43 -1.55 5.29
C GLU A 184 14.62 -1.89 4.04
N LEU A 185 13.51 -1.18 3.87
CA LEU A 185 12.56 -1.42 2.78
C LEU A 185 12.85 -0.47 1.62
N ASP A 186 13.00 -1.01 0.41
CA ASP A 186 13.05 -0.25 -0.83
C ASP A 186 11.63 0.12 -1.29
N VAL A 187 10.98 0.96 -0.47
CA VAL A 187 9.59 1.38 -0.66
C VAL A 187 9.43 2.11 -1.99
N GLY A 188 10.42 2.90 -2.41
CA GLY A 188 10.42 3.58 -3.69
C GLY A 188 10.37 2.61 -4.87
N ARG A 189 11.29 1.64 -4.94
CA ARG A 189 11.29 0.69 -6.06
C ARG A 189 10.06 -0.20 -6.05
N LEU A 190 9.60 -0.70 -4.90
CA LEU A 190 8.39 -1.52 -4.85
C LEU A 190 7.17 -0.72 -5.30
N SER A 191 6.94 0.45 -4.72
CA SER A 191 5.80 1.31 -5.09
C SER A 191 5.83 1.77 -6.55
N HIS A 192 6.98 1.73 -7.23
CA HIS A 192 7.09 1.97 -8.67
C HIS A 192 6.62 0.78 -9.52
N THR A 193 6.86 -0.46 -9.08
CA THR A 193 6.50 -1.68 -9.83
C THR A 193 5.04 -2.08 -9.65
N LEU A 194 4.43 -1.71 -8.52
CA LEU A 194 3.04 -2.00 -8.21
C LEU A 194 2.08 -1.40 -9.24
N TYR A 195 1.01 -2.13 -9.52
CA TYR A 195 -0.06 -1.69 -10.40
C TYR A 195 -0.94 -0.65 -9.69
N PHE A 196 -1.12 0.49 -10.34
CA PHE A 196 -2.16 1.46 -10.03
C PHE A 196 -2.80 1.89 -11.35
N TYR A 197 -4.12 2.02 -11.35
CA TYR A 197 -4.91 2.36 -12.51
C TYR A 197 -4.60 3.78 -12.97
N GLN A 198 -4.50 3.91 -14.29
CA GLN A 198 -4.38 5.17 -15.01
C GLN A 198 -5.07 5.00 -16.36
N ASP A 199 -5.78 6.02 -16.84
CA ASP A 199 -6.55 5.90 -18.08
C ASP A 199 -5.61 5.62 -19.27
N PRO A 200 -6.01 4.75 -20.21
CA PRO A 200 -5.23 4.47 -21.41
C PRO A 200 -4.83 5.74 -22.17
N GLY A 201 -3.60 5.77 -22.69
CA GLY A 201 -3.09 6.91 -23.46
C GLY A 201 -2.62 8.10 -22.63
N THR A 202 -2.71 8.05 -21.30
CA THR A 202 -2.19 9.10 -20.42
C THR A 202 -0.68 8.97 -20.20
N LYS A 203 -0.03 10.09 -19.89
CA LYS A 203 1.40 10.11 -19.57
C LYS A 203 1.62 9.36 -18.24
N PRO A 204 2.59 8.42 -18.15
CA PRO A 204 2.91 7.77 -16.88
C PRO A 204 3.17 8.79 -15.76
N LEU A 205 2.47 8.61 -14.64
CA LEU A 205 2.60 9.49 -13.48
C LEU A 205 3.93 9.30 -12.75
N GLU A 206 4.53 10.42 -12.32
CA GLU A 206 5.54 10.41 -11.25
C GLU A 206 4.88 10.29 -9.88
N ARG A 207 5.15 9.19 -9.15
CA ARG A 207 4.47 8.88 -7.89
C ARG A 207 5.17 9.54 -6.71
N HIS A 208 4.45 10.44 -6.05
CA HIS A 208 4.85 11.10 -4.81
C HIS A 208 4.09 10.51 -3.63
N TRP A 209 4.73 10.26 -2.50
CA TRP A 209 4.11 9.59 -1.35
C TRP A 209 4.13 10.50 -0.12
N PRO A 210 3.12 11.38 0.02
CA PRO A 210 3.01 12.27 1.17
C PRO A 210 2.64 11.54 2.46
N SER A 211 2.09 10.33 2.41
CA SER A 211 1.78 9.54 3.61
C SER A 211 2.60 8.26 3.64
N ILE A 212 3.27 8.01 4.77
CA ILE A 212 4.07 6.80 5.04
C ILE A 212 3.82 6.42 6.49
N ASN A 213 3.24 5.24 6.67
CA ASN A 213 2.65 4.80 7.93
C ASN A 213 3.06 3.37 8.27
N ILE A 214 3.08 3.09 9.57
CA ILE A 214 3.22 1.75 10.15
C ILE A 214 2.16 1.62 11.24
N GLY A 215 1.49 0.46 11.33
CA GLY A 215 0.70 0.16 12.51
C GLY A 215 -0.47 -0.77 12.28
N ALA A 216 -1.38 -0.79 13.25
CA ALA A 216 -2.46 -1.76 13.33
C ALA A 216 -3.80 -1.16 12.91
N GLU A 217 -4.50 -1.85 12.01
CA GLU A 217 -5.92 -1.68 11.76
C GLU A 217 -6.70 -2.79 12.47
N ILE A 218 -7.42 -2.38 13.52
CA ILE A 218 -8.22 -3.27 14.35
C ILE A 218 -9.66 -3.22 13.82
N TYR A 219 -10.21 -4.38 13.48
CA TYR A 219 -11.63 -4.51 13.12
C TYR A 219 -12.50 -4.41 14.37
N VAL A 220 -13.73 -3.87 14.20
CA VAL A 220 -14.68 -3.69 15.30
C VAL A 220 -14.97 -5.04 15.98
N SER A 221 -14.42 -5.19 17.19
CA SER A 221 -14.51 -6.36 18.06
C SER A 221 -14.54 -5.85 19.50
N SER A 222 -15.14 -6.61 20.42
CA SER A 222 -15.46 -6.12 21.75
C SER A 222 -14.25 -5.89 22.65
N ASN A 223 -13.05 -6.43 22.38
CA ASN A 223 -11.87 -6.34 23.27
C ASN A 223 -10.51 -6.58 22.60
N GLU A 224 -10.23 -6.02 21.41
CA GLU A 224 -8.89 -6.17 20.82
C GLU A 224 -7.88 -5.17 21.40
N VAL A 225 -6.65 -5.65 21.60
CA VAL A 225 -5.51 -4.82 22.00
C VAL A 225 -4.41 -4.95 20.97
N ALA A 226 -3.93 -3.82 20.46
CA ALA A 226 -2.69 -3.74 19.72
C ALA A 226 -1.64 -3.01 20.55
N GLU A 227 -0.41 -3.53 20.55
CA GLU A 227 0.72 -2.99 21.28
C GLU A 227 1.97 -3.28 20.47
N TRP A 228 2.76 -2.27 20.17
CA TRP A 228 3.93 -2.39 19.34
C TRP A 228 4.87 -1.21 19.57
N ILE A 229 6.14 -1.43 19.27
CA ILE A 229 7.22 -0.44 19.41
C ILE A 229 7.84 -0.25 18.05
N VAL A 230 8.00 1.00 17.64
CA VAL A 230 8.82 1.40 16.50
C VAL A 230 9.93 2.34 16.95
N SER A 231 11.13 2.13 16.44
CA SER A 231 12.28 3.00 16.67
C SER A 231 13.08 3.17 15.38
N ASP A 232 14.02 4.12 15.39
CA ASP A 232 14.99 4.33 14.30
C ASP A 232 14.33 4.53 12.93
N PHE A 233 13.17 5.21 12.91
CA PHE A 233 12.40 5.44 11.70
C PHE A 233 13.02 6.55 10.85
N ASP A 234 13.67 6.15 9.76
CA ASP A 234 14.33 7.03 8.80
C ASP A 234 13.73 6.85 7.40
N ILE A 235 13.42 7.96 6.74
CA ILE A 235 13.11 7.98 5.30
C ILE A 235 14.35 8.49 4.56
N LEU A 236 14.95 7.59 3.79
CA LEU A 236 16.20 7.84 3.08
C LEU A 236 15.90 8.23 1.63
N VAL A 237 16.16 9.49 1.29
CA VAL A 237 16.02 10.04 -0.06
C VAL A 237 17.43 10.38 -0.59
N PRO A 238 17.81 9.94 -1.82
CA PRO A 238 19.09 10.31 -2.42
C PRO A 238 19.26 11.83 -2.51
N LYS A 239 20.52 12.30 -2.38
CA LYS A 239 20.84 13.70 -2.64
C LYS A 239 20.67 13.97 -4.13
N SER A 240 19.92 15.03 -4.44
CA SER A 240 19.78 15.60 -5.79
C SER A 240 21.08 16.18 -6.31
#